data_AF-A0A7J7L5X4-F1
#
_entry.id   AF-A0A7J7L5X4-F1
#
_cell.length_a   1.000
_cell.length_b   1.000
_cell.length_c   1.000
_cell.angle_alpha   90.00
_cell.angle_beta   90.00
_cell.angle_gamma   90.00
#
_symmetry.space_group_name_H-M   'P 1'
#
loop_
_entity.id
_entity.type
_entity.pdbx_description
1 polymer ?
#
loop_
_entity_poly.entity_id
_entity_poly.type
_entity_poly.pdbx_seq_one_letter_code
_entity_poly.pdbx_strand_id
1 'polypeptide(L)'
;MGRIGPRSSQTLKKKVPMVEYEDIKHYIERIVNEAPVEILTSQTLTELHTSSGTSGGQPMMMPVTAEDLERKAFFSHFTRTMLKRSLDGFDKGKGMYLMFIRQEIVTPSGLVASPALTSYHKSRTFKRGSSGFTSPYETIMCLDTKQRMYCQLFCGLIQRDEVFRVGLFFASGFLRAVKFLEDYWQELVSNIKTGNLSDWITDTSCRNAVLSILGRPDSELADLIEPIFKAKSWEGIVKKLWPRTTFVDAIVTGSMAQYISTLDFYSGGLPLVSRMYGSSECYFGLEFIMILLFLLE
;
A
#
# COMPACT_ATOMS: atom_id res chain seq x y z
N MET A 1 -0.10 -3.11 -36.97
CA MET A 1 -0.16 -1.64 -37.08
C MET A 1 1.18 -1.14 -37.65
N GLY A 2 1.17 -0.28 -38.67
CA GLY A 2 2.39 0.23 -39.31
C GLY A 2 3.14 1.25 -38.44
N ARG A 3 4.46 1.13 -38.36
CA ARG A 3 5.34 2.00 -37.55
C ARG A 3 5.12 3.48 -37.93
N ILE A 4 4.86 4.30 -36.93
CA ILE A 4 4.59 5.74 -37.06
C ILE A 4 5.87 6.49 -36.64
N GLY A 5 6.58 7.11 -37.59
CA GLY A 5 7.76 7.97 -37.30
C GLY A 5 7.43 9.22 -36.46
N PRO A 6 8.38 10.13 -36.18
CA PRO A 6 8.14 11.30 -35.35
C PRO A 6 7.08 12.17 -36.01
N ARG A 7 5.90 12.26 -35.37
CA ARG A 7 4.71 12.88 -35.95
C ARG A 7 4.19 13.99 -35.06
N SER A 8 3.69 15.04 -35.72
CA SER A 8 2.93 16.09 -35.07
C SER A 8 1.72 15.51 -34.33
N SER A 9 1.32 16.14 -33.22
CA SER A 9 0.16 15.75 -32.40
C SER A 9 -1.10 15.50 -33.25
N GLN A 10 -1.30 16.29 -34.31
CA GLN A 10 -2.44 16.15 -35.22
C GLN A 10 -2.43 14.81 -36.00
N THR A 11 -1.28 14.34 -36.45
CA THR A 11 -1.22 13.07 -37.19
C THR A 11 -1.39 11.87 -36.27
N LEU A 12 -0.99 11.97 -35.00
CA LEU A 12 -1.29 10.93 -34.00
C LEU A 12 -2.80 10.85 -33.76
N LYS A 13 -3.47 11.98 -33.47
CA LYS A 13 -4.92 12.02 -33.25
C LYS A 13 -5.74 11.47 -34.42
N LYS A 14 -5.25 11.63 -35.66
CA LYS A 14 -5.94 11.12 -36.87
C LYS A 14 -5.68 9.63 -37.15
N LYS A 15 -4.56 9.06 -36.70
CA LYS A 15 -4.14 7.70 -37.11
C LYS A 15 -4.15 6.66 -35.99
N VAL A 16 -4.16 7.09 -34.72
CA VAL A 16 -4.23 6.20 -33.57
C VAL A 16 -5.66 6.25 -33.02
N PRO A 17 -6.43 5.15 -33.10
CA PRO A 17 -7.78 5.12 -32.57
C PRO A 17 -7.77 5.17 -31.04
N MET A 18 -8.86 5.68 -30.46
CA MET A 18 -9.17 5.41 -29.06
C MET A 18 -9.57 3.94 -28.94
N VAL A 19 -9.06 3.25 -27.92
CA VAL A 19 -9.25 1.82 -27.73
C VAL A 19 -9.64 1.51 -26.28
N GLU A 20 -10.42 0.46 -26.10
CA GLU A 20 -10.70 -0.18 -24.82
C GLU A 20 -9.80 -1.42 -24.65
N TYR A 21 -9.87 -2.07 -23.48
CA TYR A 21 -9.04 -3.25 -23.20
C TYR A 21 -9.36 -4.39 -24.18
N GLU A 22 -10.64 -4.59 -24.49
CA GLU A 22 -11.15 -5.59 -25.42
C GLU A 22 -10.54 -5.46 -26.82
N ASP A 23 -10.32 -4.23 -27.30
CA ASP A 23 -9.75 -3.97 -28.63
C ASP A 23 -8.27 -4.37 -28.74
N ILE A 24 -7.56 -4.41 -27.61
CA ILE A 24 -6.14 -4.77 -27.53
C ILE A 24 -5.88 -6.12 -26.85
N LYS A 25 -6.94 -6.79 -26.41
CA LYS A 25 -6.86 -8.01 -25.60
C LYS A 25 -6.08 -9.11 -26.30
N HIS A 26 -6.27 -9.31 -27.60
CA HIS A 26 -5.54 -10.33 -28.37
C HIS A 26 -4.04 -10.04 -28.41
N TYR A 27 -3.61 -8.78 -28.41
CA TYR A 27 -2.18 -8.45 -28.32
C TYR A 27 -1.61 -8.81 -26.93
N ILE A 28 -2.39 -8.56 -25.87
CA ILE A 28 -2.00 -8.89 -24.50
C ILE A 28 -1.95 -10.41 -24.32
N GLU A 29 -2.93 -11.16 -24.83
CA GLU A 29 -2.94 -12.62 -24.79
C GLU A 29 -1.72 -13.21 -25.51
N ARG A 30 -1.29 -12.61 -26.62
CA ARG A 30 -0.04 -13.01 -27.28
C ARG A 30 1.18 -12.72 -26.41
N ILE A 31 1.26 -11.57 -25.76
CA ILE A 31 2.35 -11.26 -24.80
C ILE A 31 2.37 -12.25 -23.63
N VAL A 32 1.20 -12.68 -23.15
CA VAL A 32 1.07 -13.62 -22.04
C VAL A 32 1.51 -15.03 -22.43
N ASN A 33 1.18 -15.47 -23.65
CA ASN A 33 1.35 -16.86 -24.08
C ASN A 33 2.58 -17.13 -24.95
N GLU A 34 3.04 -16.14 -25.72
CA GLU A 34 4.15 -16.24 -26.68
C GLU A 34 5.41 -15.56 -26.13
N ALA A 35 6.58 -15.86 -26.72
CA ALA A 35 7.81 -15.12 -26.41
C ALA A 35 7.61 -13.61 -26.68
N PRO A 36 8.17 -12.70 -25.86
CA PRO A 36 7.93 -11.26 -25.99
C PRO A 36 8.50 -10.73 -27.31
N VAL A 37 7.62 -10.56 -28.30
CA VAL A 37 7.89 -9.85 -29.55
C VAL A 37 7.51 -8.37 -29.36
N GLU A 38 8.13 -7.45 -30.10
CA GLU A 38 7.78 -6.01 -30.16
C GLU A 38 6.35 -5.76 -30.70
N ILE A 39 5.32 -6.18 -29.95
CA ILE A 39 3.92 -6.12 -30.37
C ILE A 39 3.36 -4.72 -30.09
N LEU A 40 3.48 -4.26 -28.84
CA LEU A 40 2.93 -2.98 -28.38
C LEU A 40 4.02 -1.91 -28.16
N THR A 41 5.24 -2.33 -27.85
CA THR A 41 6.37 -1.45 -27.55
C THR A 41 7.66 -2.04 -28.11
N SER A 42 8.61 -1.18 -28.45
CA SER A 42 9.98 -1.58 -28.81
C SER A 42 10.86 -1.83 -27.57
N GLN A 43 10.38 -1.49 -26.37
CA GLN A 43 11.09 -1.76 -25.13
C GLN A 43 10.76 -3.16 -24.61
N THR A 44 11.74 -3.79 -23.97
CA THR A 44 11.54 -5.09 -23.33
C THR A 44 10.52 -4.97 -22.19
N LEU A 45 9.50 -5.82 -22.24
CA LEU A 45 8.55 -5.96 -21.14
C LEU A 45 9.21 -6.70 -19.98
N THR A 46 9.07 -6.16 -18.78
CA THR A 46 9.64 -6.72 -17.56
C THR A 46 8.64 -7.56 -16.79
N GLU A 47 7.37 -7.12 -16.76
CA GLU A 47 6.29 -7.76 -16.01
C GLU A 47 4.92 -7.31 -16.51
N LEU A 48 3.87 -7.90 -15.94
CA LEU A 48 2.46 -7.59 -16.20
C LEU A 48 1.79 -7.13 -14.91
N HIS A 49 1.17 -5.95 -14.93
CA HIS A 49 0.37 -5.48 -13.80
C HIS A 49 -1.08 -5.93 -13.92
N THR A 50 -1.58 -6.68 -12.96
CA THR A 50 -3.01 -7.04 -12.91
C THR A 50 -3.83 -5.88 -12.35
N SER A 51 -4.87 -5.48 -13.08
CA SER A 51 -5.84 -4.47 -12.66
C SER A 51 -6.92 -5.08 -11.76
N SER A 52 -7.52 -4.27 -10.91
CA SER A 52 -8.75 -4.64 -10.19
C SER A 52 -9.98 -4.68 -11.11
N GLY A 53 -9.93 -4.00 -12.25
CA GLY A 53 -10.93 -4.13 -13.30
C GLY A 53 -10.79 -5.46 -14.05
N THR A 54 -11.90 -6.03 -14.49
CA THR A 54 -11.95 -7.33 -15.14
C THR A 54 -12.52 -7.25 -16.55
N SER A 55 -12.05 -8.15 -17.42
CA SER A 55 -12.60 -8.40 -18.76
C SER A 55 -12.91 -9.89 -18.87
N GLY A 56 -14.17 -10.24 -19.16
CA GLY A 56 -14.60 -11.65 -19.17
C GLY A 56 -14.41 -12.37 -17.82
N GLY A 57 -14.51 -11.64 -16.70
CA GLY A 57 -14.34 -12.18 -15.34
C GLY A 57 -12.89 -12.36 -14.88
N GLN A 58 -11.91 -12.08 -15.75
CA GLN A 58 -10.48 -12.16 -15.41
C GLN A 58 -9.86 -10.77 -15.24
N PRO A 59 -8.90 -10.59 -14.31
CA PRO A 59 -8.17 -9.34 -14.16
C PRO A 59 -7.51 -8.90 -15.48
N MET A 60 -7.69 -7.63 -15.85
CA MET A 60 -6.98 -7.06 -17.00
C MET A 60 -5.47 -7.02 -16.72
N MET A 61 -4.64 -7.38 -17.71
CA MET A 61 -3.18 -7.41 -17.58
C MET A 61 -2.56 -6.26 -18.37
N MET A 62 -1.79 -5.41 -17.68
CA MET A 62 -1.15 -4.24 -18.26
C MET A 62 0.34 -4.53 -18.46
N PRO A 63 0.88 -4.51 -19.70
CA PRO A 63 2.31 -4.66 -19.95
C PRO A 63 3.11 -3.52 -19.32
N VAL A 64 4.24 -3.86 -18.69
CA VAL A 64 5.08 -2.90 -17.99
C VAL A 64 6.53 -3.01 -18.45
N THR A 65 7.15 -1.87 -18.71
CA THR A 65 8.57 -1.75 -19.03
C THR A 65 9.40 -1.36 -17.80
N ALA A 66 10.72 -1.50 -17.88
CA ALA A 66 11.62 -0.99 -16.84
C ALA A 66 11.46 0.52 -16.63
N GLU A 67 11.27 1.28 -17.70
CA GLU A 67 11.09 2.74 -17.64
C GLU A 67 9.81 3.11 -16.88
N ASP A 68 8.72 2.36 -17.07
CA ASP A 68 7.47 2.58 -16.32
C ASP A 68 7.65 2.35 -14.83
N LEU A 69 8.45 1.34 -14.44
CA LEU A 69 8.78 1.09 -13.03
C LEU A 69 9.62 2.23 -12.43
N GLU A 70 10.57 2.76 -13.19
CA GLU A 70 11.35 3.92 -12.78
C GLU A 70 10.48 5.17 -12.60
N ARG A 71 9.54 5.43 -13.52
CA ARG A 71 8.57 6.52 -13.41
C ARG A 71 7.68 6.38 -12.16
N LYS A 72 7.15 5.17 -11.91
CA LYS A 72 6.36 4.87 -10.69
C LYS A 72 7.20 5.06 -9.42
N ALA A 73 8.46 4.62 -9.42
CA ALA A 73 9.38 4.83 -8.30
C ALA A 73 9.70 6.31 -8.06
N PHE A 74 9.94 7.07 -9.14
CA PHE A 74 10.13 8.53 -9.09
C PHE A 74 8.92 9.21 -8.47
N PHE A 75 7.71 8.85 -8.88
CA PHE A 75 6.47 9.42 -8.36
C PHE A 75 6.32 9.21 -6.85
N SER A 76 6.58 8.00 -6.37
CA SER A 76 6.58 7.69 -4.93
C SER A 76 7.66 8.47 -4.17
N HIS A 77 8.85 8.60 -4.73
CA HIS A 77 9.93 9.39 -4.13
C HIS A 77 9.58 10.89 -4.08
N PHE A 78 9.06 11.43 -5.17
CA PHE A 78 8.64 12.83 -5.28
C PHE A 78 7.56 13.16 -4.25
N THR A 79 6.53 12.32 -4.13
CA THR A 79 5.46 12.48 -3.13
C THR A 79 6.01 12.50 -1.71
N ARG A 80 6.93 11.58 -1.39
CA ARG A 80 7.56 11.54 -0.07
C ARG A 80 8.37 12.80 0.21
N THR A 81 9.14 13.28 -0.76
CA THR A 81 9.94 14.51 -0.63
C THR A 81 9.07 15.75 -0.47
N MET A 82 7.93 15.82 -1.17
CA MET A 82 6.95 16.90 -1.00
C MET A 82 6.36 16.91 0.42
N LEU A 83 5.91 15.76 0.92
CA LEU A 83 5.39 15.66 2.29
C LEU A 83 6.45 16.02 3.33
N LYS A 84 7.67 15.53 3.17
CA LYS A 84 8.80 15.85 4.04
C LYS A 84 9.07 17.35 4.14
N ARG A 85 8.92 18.09 3.03
CA ARG A 85 9.12 19.55 2.99
C ARG A 85 7.96 20.34 3.57
N SER A 86 6.77 19.77 3.56
CA SER A 86 5.54 20.48 3.90
C SER A 86 5.02 20.17 5.29
N LEU A 87 5.45 19.03 5.87
CA LEU A 87 5.01 18.56 7.17
C LEU A 87 6.19 18.49 8.13
N ASP A 88 6.20 19.40 9.10
CA ASP A 88 7.17 19.38 10.17
C ASP A 88 7.09 18.07 10.96
N GLY A 89 8.26 17.46 11.19
CA GLY A 89 8.36 16.20 11.92
C GLY A 89 8.13 14.93 11.10
N PHE A 90 7.85 15.02 9.79
CA PHE A 90 7.67 13.86 8.92
C PHE A 90 8.86 12.87 8.96
N ASP A 91 10.10 13.37 8.99
CA ASP A 91 11.30 12.54 9.08
C ASP A 91 11.59 12.00 10.49
N LYS A 92 10.96 12.59 11.52
CA LYS A 92 11.20 12.25 12.94
C LYS A 92 10.26 11.17 13.46
N GLY A 93 9.41 10.62 12.59
CA GLY A 93 8.49 9.55 12.95
C GLY A 93 8.34 8.52 11.85
N LYS A 94 7.70 7.42 12.20
CA LYS A 94 7.41 6.29 11.33
C LYS A 94 5.98 6.36 10.81
N GLY A 95 5.74 5.74 9.67
CA GLY A 95 4.38 5.45 9.20
C GLY A 95 3.92 4.07 9.65
N MET A 96 2.81 3.99 10.36
CA MET A 96 2.09 2.73 10.55
C MET A 96 1.21 2.51 9.33
N TYR A 97 1.72 1.74 8.35
CA TYR A 97 1.00 1.49 7.10
C TYR A 97 0.76 0.02 6.90
N LEU A 98 -0.50 -0.37 6.77
CA LEU A 98 -0.85 -1.75 6.49
C LEU A 98 -0.76 -2.00 5.00
N MET A 99 0.26 -2.77 4.62
CA MET A 99 0.60 -3.05 3.23
C MET A 99 0.36 -4.51 2.91
N PHE A 100 -0.24 -4.76 1.75
CA PHE A 100 -0.65 -6.10 1.35
C PHE A 100 -0.08 -6.43 -0.02
N ILE A 101 0.67 -7.52 -0.09
CA ILE A 101 1.02 -8.16 -1.36
C ILE A 101 0.03 -9.27 -1.73
N ARG A 102 -0.08 -9.56 -3.01
CA ARG A 102 -0.77 -10.75 -3.52
C ARG A 102 0.23 -11.77 -4.05
N GLN A 103 -0.23 -12.99 -4.24
CA GLN A 103 0.57 -14.01 -4.91
C GLN A 103 0.77 -13.61 -6.37
N GLU A 104 1.99 -13.82 -6.87
CA GLU A 104 2.33 -13.57 -8.26
C GLU A 104 2.05 -14.81 -9.11
N ILE A 105 1.75 -14.58 -10.37
CA ILE A 105 1.48 -15.63 -11.36
C ILE A 105 2.58 -15.54 -12.41
N VAL A 106 3.23 -16.65 -12.70
CA VAL A 106 4.15 -16.73 -13.84
C VAL A 106 3.32 -17.12 -15.07
N THR A 107 3.35 -16.28 -16.09
CA THR A 107 2.62 -16.52 -17.35
C THR A 107 3.38 -17.53 -18.23
N PRO A 108 2.74 -18.15 -19.24
CA PRO A 108 3.41 -19.07 -20.15
C PRO A 108 4.61 -18.46 -20.90
N SER A 109 4.60 -17.15 -21.17
CA SER A 109 5.73 -16.40 -21.74
C SER A 109 6.93 -16.26 -20.79
N GLY A 110 6.77 -16.59 -19.50
CA GLY A 110 7.75 -16.39 -18.44
C GLY A 110 7.66 -15.03 -17.74
N LEU A 111 6.80 -14.12 -18.19
CA LEU A 111 6.56 -12.84 -17.51
C LEU A 111 5.80 -13.06 -16.20
N VAL A 112 6.19 -12.31 -15.17
CA VAL A 112 5.48 -12.31 -13.88
C VAL A 112 4.29 -11.35 -13.95
N ALA A 113 3.11 -11.82 -13.57
CA ALA A 113 1.89 -11.06 -13.45
C ALA A 113 1.52 -10.84 -11.98
N SER A 114 1.36 -9.59 -11.56
CA SER A 114 1.01 -9.23 -10.18
C SER A 114 0.33 -7.86 -10.09
N PRO A 115 -0.40 -7.54 -9.00
CA PRO A 115 -0.90 -6.17 -8.83
C PRO A 115 0.24 -5.16 -8.75
N ALA A 116 0.05 -3.96 -9.30
CA ALA A 116 1.08 -2.91 -9.34
C ALA A 116 1.73 -2.62 -7.98
N LEU A 117 0.93 -2.61 -6.90
CA LEU A 117 1.43 -2.41 -5.54
C LEU A 117 2.28 -3.58 -5.02
N THR A 118 1.96 -4.82 -5.43
CA THR A 118 2.77 -6.00 -5.08
C THR A 118 4.15 -5.90 -5.69
N SER A 119 4.23 -5.61 -6.99
CA SER A 119 5.50 -5.35 -7.68
C SER A 119 6.27 -4.21 -6.99
N TYR A 120 5.61 -3.07 -6.72
CA TYR A 120 6.26 -1.94 -6.05
C TYR A 120 6.82 -2.32 -4.67
N HIS A 121 6.04 -3.02 -3.84
CA HIS A 121 6.50 -3.46 -2.52
C HIS A 121 7.67 -4.44 -2.59
N LYS A 122 7.78 -5.27 -3.64
CA LYS A 122 8.92 -6.16 -3.85
C LYS A 122 10.14 -5.48 -4.47
N SER A 123 9.97 -4.27 -5.00
CA SER A 123 11.06 -3.52 -5.63
C SER A 123 12.19 -3.21 -4.64
N ARG A 124 13.42 -3.16 -5.17
CA ARG A 124 14.60 -2.74 -4.39
C ARG A 124 14.44 -1.34 -3.81
N THR A 125 13.75 -0.45 -4.52
CA THR A 125 13.48 0.92 -4.10
C THR A 125 12.62 0.95 -2.84
N PHE A 126 11.54 0.17 -2.81
CA PHE A 126 10.70 0.06 -1.62
C PHE A 126 11.45 -0.58 -0.46
N LYS A 127 12.14 -1.71 -0.71
CA LYS A 127 12.92 -2.42 0.33
C LYS A 127 13.96 -1.53 1.01
N ARG A 128 14.65 -0.65 0.26
CA ARG A 128 15.62 0.31 0.84
C ARG A 128 14.93 1.41 1.68
N GLY A 129 13.69 1.76 1.35
CA GLY A 129 12.91 2.80 2.02
C GLY A 129 12.00 2.30 3.14
N SER A 130 11.96 0.99 3.42
CA SER A 130 10.97 0.40 4.33
C SER A 130 11.23 0.74 5.81
N SER A 131 12.43 1.22 6.16
CA SER A 131 12.78 1.63 7.53
C SER A 131 11.96 2.81 8.05
N GLY A 132 11.33 3.59 7.16
CA GLY A 132 10.40 4.67 7.53
C GLY A 132 9.00 4.21 7.96
N PHE A 133 8.77 2.90 8.05
CA PHE A 133 7.50 2.31 8.48
C PHE A 133 7.69 1.47 9.74
N THR A 134 6.60 1.27 10.49
CA THR A 134 6.63 0.38 11.67
C THR A 134 6.75 -1.09 11.27
N SER A 135 6.19 -1.46 10.12
CA SER A 135 6.14 -2.83 9.62
C SER A 135 7.46 -3.26 8.98
N PRO A 136 8.14 -4.31 9.49
CA PRO A 136 9.29 -4.90 8.82
C PRO A 136 8.95 -5.38 7.40
N TYR A 137 9.95 -5.37 6.52
CA TYR A 137 9.78 -5.84 5.14
C TYR A 137 9.26 -7.29 5.09
N GLU A 138 9.76 -8.15 5.98
CA GLU A 138 9.38 -9.55 6.14
C GLU A 138 7.89 -9.70 6.41
N THR A 139 7.33 -8.85 7.29
CA THR A 139 5.90 -8.87 7.61
C THR A 139 5.04 -8.46 6.41
N ILE A 140 5.52 -7.51 5.59
CA ILE A 140 4.82 -7.09 4.36
C ILE A 140 4.84 -8.20 3.31
N MET A 141 5.94 -8.97 3.26
CA MET A 141 6.14 -10.08 2.32
C MET A 141 5.44 -11.39 2.71
N CYS A 142 4.94 -11.51 3.94
CA CYS A 142 4.20 -12.69 4.40
C CYS A 142 3.01 -12.98 3.49
N LEU A 143 2.86 -14.17 2.90
CA LEU A 143 1.74 -14.47 2.00
C LEU A 143 0.41 -14.69 2.73
N ASP A 144 0.47 -15.20 3.96
CA ASP A 144 -0.70 -15.37 4.81
C ASP A 144 -1.24 -14.00 5.24
N THR A 145 -2.48 -13.70 4.81
CA THR A 145 -3.09 -12.39 5.05
C THR A 145 -3.39 -12.15 6.53
N LYS A 146 -3.72 -13.21 7.29
CA LYS A 146 -4.03 -13.12 8.72
C LYS A 146 -2.74 -12.84 9.51
N GLN A 147 -1.68 -13.61 9.26
CA GLN A 147 -0.38 -13.41 9.90
C GLN A 147 0.21 -12.05 9.55
N ARG A 148 0.13 -11.66 8.27
CA ARG A 148 0.55 -10.33 7.81
C ARG A 148 -0.12 -9.21 8.59
N MET A 149 -1.46 -9.23 8.67
CA MET A 149 -2.24 -8.19 9.35
C MET A 149 -1.85 -8.11 10.83
N TYR A 150 -1.80 -9.25 11.50
CA TYR A 150 -1.44 -9.34 12.91
C TYR A 150 -0.04 -8.78 13.17
N CYS A 151 0.97 -9.25 12.44
CA CYS A 151 2.36 -8.84 12.64
C CYS A 151 2.56 -7.33 12.38
N GLN A 152 1.92 -6.77 11.35
CA GLN A 152 2.03 -5.34 11.07
C GLN A 152 1.35 -4.47 12.14
N LEU A 153 0.17 -4.88 12.61
CA LEU A 153 -0.52 -4.20 13.72
C LEU A 153 0.31 -4.28 15.02
N PHE A 154 0.85 -5.46 15.33
CA PHE A 154 1.69 -5.68 16.51
C PHE A 154 2.94 -4.78 16.49
N CYS A 155 3.68 -4.72 15.38
CA CYS A 155 4.80 -3.80 15.23
C CYS A 155 4.39 -2.33 15.31
N GLY A 156 3.18 -1.99 14.84
CA GLY A 156 2.61 -0.65 14.97
C GLY A 156 2.30 -0.27 16.42
N LEU A 157 1.86 -1.22 17.24
CA LEU A 157 1.59 -0.99 18.67
C LEU A 157 2.88 -0.85 19.48
N ILE A 158 3.90 -1.68 19.21
CA ILE A 158 5.21 -1.58 19.89
C ILE A 158 5.86 -0.22 19.66
N GLN A 159 5.81 0.27 18.42
CA GLN A 159 6.44 1.52 18.03
C GLN A 159 5.47 2.70 18.12
N ARG A 160 4.43 2.63 18.97
CA ARG A 160 3.30 3.57 18.94
C ARG A 160 3.71 5.03 19.09
N ASP A 161 4.72 5.30 19.91
CA ASP A 161 5.22 6.64 20.19
C ASP A 161 6.13 7.18 19.08
N GLU A 162 6.48 6.37 18.08
CA GLU A 162 7.18 6.82 16.88
C GLU A 162 6.21 7.11 15.72
N VAL A 163 4.94 6.71 15.81
CA VAL A 163 3.99 6.80 14.71
C VAL A 163 3.55 8.25 14.47
N PHE A 164 3.95 8.80 13.34
CA PHE A 164 3.56 10.13 12.87
C PHE A 164 2.36 10.10 11.94
N ARG A 165 2.17 9.00 11.21
CA ARG A 165 1.08 8.83 10.24
C ARG A 165 0.59 7.39 10.26
N VAL A 166 -0.72 7.22 10.19
CA VAL A 166 -1.36 5.91 10.03
C VAL A 166 -1.95 5.85 8.63
N GLY A 167 -1.89 4.72 7.95
CA GLY A 167 -2.41 4.67 6.60
C GLY A 167 -2.60 3.31 5.99
N LEU A 168 -3.45 3.28 4.97
CA LEU A 168 -3.70 2.15 4.08
C LEU A 168 -4.06 2.71 2.72
N PHE A 169 -3.80 1.97 1.64
CA PHE A 169 -4.13 2.48 0.30
C PHE A 169 -5.62 2.83 0.14
N PHE A 170 -6.54 2.03 0.69
CA PHE A 170 -7.98 2.28 0.58
C PHE A 170 -8.64 2.32 1.95
N ALA A 171 -9.62 3.21 2.13
CA ALA A 171 -10.42 3.34 3.35
C ALA A 171 -11.06 2.00 3.80
N SER A 172 -11.51 1.17 2.86
CA SER A 172 -12.06 -0.16 3.16
C SER A 172 -11.05 -1.12 3.82
N GLY A 173 -9.76 -0.93 3.58
CA GLY A 173 -8.71 -1.67 4.29
C GLY A 173 -8.65 -1.27 5.76
N PHE A 174 -8.85 0.01 6.06
CA PHE A 174 -8.79 0.53 7.42
C PHE A 174 -9.87 -0.10 8.30
N LEU A 175 -11.10 -0.20 7.80
CA LEU A 175 -12.19 -0.84 8.53
C LEU A 175 -11.92 -2.32 8.81
N ARG A 176 -11.27 -3.01 7.86
CA ARG A 176 -10.83 -4.40 8.08
C ARG A 176 -9.75 -4.49 9.15
N ALA A 177 -8.85 -3.51 9.22
CA ALA A 177 -7.83 -3.46 10.27
C ALA A 177 -8.43 -3.17 11.65
N VAL A 178 -9.39 -2.24 11.74
CA VAL A 178 -10.14 -1.99 12.98
C VAL A 178 -10.88 -3.25 13.41
N LYS A 179 -11.59 -3.91 12.49
CA LYS A 179 -12.28 -5.16 12.79
C LYS A 179 -11.31 -6.24 13.27
N PHE A 180 -10.13 -6.33 12.66
CA PHE A 180 -9.09 -7.24 13.11
C PHE A 180 -8.59 -6.91 14.52
N LEU A 181 -8.43 -5.63 14.86
CA LEU A 181 -8.09 -5.23 16.23
C LEU A 181 -9.19 -5.65 17.21
N GLU A 182 -10.47 -5.47 16.89
CA GLU A 182 -11.58 -5.92 17.76
C GLU A 182 -11.50 -7.42 18.07
N ASP A 183 -11.14 -8.22 17.07
CA ASP A 183 -11.13 -9.67 17.20
C ASP A 183 -9.85 -10.20 17.90
N TYR A 184 -8.72 -9.47 17.85
CA TYR A 184 -7.40 -9.96 18.30
C TYR A 184 -6.71 -9.09 19.37
N TRP A 185 -7.28 -7.99 19.85
CA TRP A 185 -6.57 -7.09 20.78
C TRP A 185 -6.12 -7.78 22.07
N GLN A 186 -6.90 -8.72 22.61
CA GLN A 186 -6.55 -9.46 23.83
C GLN A 186 -5.27 -10.26 23.63
N GLU A 187 -5.16 -10.90 22.46
CA GLU A 187 -3.99 -11.67 22.07
C GLU A 187 -2.79 -10.75 21.80
N LEU A 188 -2.99 -9.62 21.12
CA LEU A 188 -1.95 -8.61 20.89
C LEU A 188 -1.37 -8.12 22.23
N VAL A 189 -2.22 -7.73 23.18
CA VAL A 189 -1.83 -7.26 24.51
C VAL A 189 -1.09 -8.35 25.29
N SER A 190 -1.62 -9.57 25.32
CA SER A 190 -0.99 -10.71 26.00
C SER A 190 0.41 -11.01 25.44
N ASN A 191 0.55 -10.96 24.11
CA ASN A 191 1.81 -11.24 23.43
C ASN A 191 2.85 -10.13 23.64
N ILE A 192 2.43 -8.86 23.71
CA ILE A 192 3.31 -7.76 24.12
C ILE A 192 3.77 -7.96 25.58
N LYS A 193 2.84 -8.29 26.48
CA LYS A 193 3.12 -8.47 27.91
C LYS A 193 4.07 -9.62 28.21
N THR A 194 3.92 -10.73 27.49
CA THR A 194 4.71 -11.96 27.70
C THR A 194 5.97 -12.03 26.83
N GLY A 195 6.10 -11.17 25.81
CA GLY A 195 7.22 -11.19 24.89
C GLY A 195 7.18 -12.33 23.86
N ASN A 196 6.05 -13.04 23.74
CA ASN A 196 5.91 -14.23 22.89
C ASN A 196 4.84 -14.01 21.84
N LEU A 197 5.01 -14.65 20.67
CA LEU A 197 4.01 -14.65 19.61
C LEU A 197 3.25 -15.98 19.60
N SER A 198 1.95 -15.90 19.34
CA SER A 198 1.08 -17.08 19.23
C SER A 198 1.57 -18.08 18.18
N ASP A 199 1.34 -19.37 18.43
CA ASP A 199 1.87 -20.47 17.61
C ASP A 199 1.28 -20.54 16.20
N TRP A 200 0.10 -19.93 15.99
CA TRP A 200 -0.53 -19.87 14.67
C TRP A 200 0.19 -18.91 13.71
N ILE A 201 1.10 -18.07 14.21
CA ILE A 201 2.02 -17.30 13.37
C ILE A 201 3.17 -18.22 12.98
N THR A 202 2.98 -18.98 11.91
CA THR A 202 3.90 -20.01 11.46
C THR A 202 5.02 -19.49 10.55
N ASP A 203 4.88 -18.29 9.97
CA ASP A 203 5.92 -17.70 9.12
C ASP A 203 7.12 -17.26 9.96
N THR A 204 8.22 -18.02 9.88
CA THR A 204 9.43 -17.79 10.66
C THR A 204 10.05 -16.41 10.42
N SER A 205 9.97 -15.88 9.19
CA SER A 205 10.53 -14.56 8.87
C SER A 205 9.76 -13.45 9.59
N CYS A 206 8.42 -13.54 9.62
CA CYS A 206 7.57 -12.65 10.39
C CYS A 206 7.85 -12.74 11.87
N ARG A 207 7.87 -13.96 12.43
CA ARG A 207 8.14 -14.16 13.85
C ARG A 207 9.45 -13.52 14.27
N ASN A 208 10.53 -13.79 13.54
CA ASN A 208 11.85 -13.26 13.85
C ASN A 208 11.89 -11.73 13.75
N ALA A 209 11.31 -11.16 12.70
CA ALA A 209 11.28 -9.70 12.51
C ALA A 209 10.48 -8.99 13.61
N VAL A 210 9.33 -9.54 13.99
CA VAL A 210 8.46 -8.97 15.03
C VAL A 210 9.12 -9.09 16.40
N LEU A 211 9.66 -10.25 16.76
CA LEU A 211 10.34 -10.46 18.04
C LEU A 211 11.62 -9.62 18.15
N SER A 212 12.32 -9.38 17.04
CA SER A 212 13.47 -8.47 17.00
C SER A 212 13.08 -7.03 17.30
N ILE A 213 11.88 -6.58 16.92
CA ILE A 213 11.39 -5.23 17.23
C ILE A 213 10.93 -5.14 18.69
N LEU A 214 10.23 -6.17 19.17
CA LEU A 214 9.77 -6.22 20.57
C LEU A 214 10.97 -6.26 21.52
N GLY A 215 11.97 -7.08 21.22
CA GLY A 215 13.23 -7.23 21.97
C GLY A 215 13.09 -7.93 23.33
N ARG A 216 12.08 -7.54 24.12
CA ARG A 216 11.78 -8.10 25.44
C ARG A 216 10.28 -7.97 25.76
N PRO A 217 9.75 -8.76 26.71
CA PRO A 217 8.41 -8.54 27.22
C PRO A 217 8.21 -7.10 27.71
N ASP A 218 7.07 -6.49 27.37
CA ASP A 218 6.76 -5.10 27.71
C ASP A 218 5.40 -5.02 28.41
N SER A 219 5.42 -5.21 29.72
CA SER A 219 4.19 -5.13 30.53
C SER A 219 3.66 -3.71 30.64
N GLU A 220 4.53 -2.69 30.62
CA GLU A 220 4.13 -1.29 30.72
C GLU A 220 3.31 -0.87 29.49
N LEU A 221 3.77 -1.22 28.29
CA LEU A 221 3.03 -0.97 27.06
C LEU A 221 1.70 -1.72 27.04
N ALA A 222 1.68 -2.99 27.44
CA ALA A 222 0.46 -3.79 27.48
C ALA A 222 -0.59 -3.18 28.42
N ASP A 223 -0.18 -2.80 29.63
CA ASP A 223 -1.07 -2.20 30.63
C ASP A 223 -1.51 -0.78 30.21
N LEU A 224 -0.72 -0.07 29.39
CA LEU A 224 -1.07 1.22 28.82
C LEU A 224 -2.17 1.13 27.73
N ILE A 225 -2.08 0.14 26.83
CA ILE A 225 -3.01 0.03 25.68
C ILE A 225 -4.25 -0.81 25.99
N GLU A 226 -4.21 -1.71 26.96
CA GLU A 226 -5.34 -2.56 27.33
C GLU A 226 -6.62 -1.76 27.70
N PRO A 227 -6.55 -0.70 28.53
CA PRO A 227 -7.73 0.10 28.86
C PRO A 227 -8.35 0.80 27.65
N ILE A 228 -7.52 1.14 26.64
CA ILE A 228 -7.96 1.78 25.41
C ILE A 228 -8.87 0.82 24.63
N PHE A 229 -8.47 -0.44 24.50
CA PHE A 229 -9.27 -1.46 23.82
C PHE A 229 -10.54 -1.86 24.59
N LYS A 230 -10.49 -1.86 25.93
CA LYS A 230 -11.64 -2.15 26.80
C LYS A 230 -12.68 -1.02 26.82
N ALA A 231 -12.39 0.14 26.24
CA ALA A 231 -13.33 1.24 26.19
C ALA A 231 -14.61 0.84 25.44
N LYS A 232 -15.78 1.27 25.94
CA LYS A 232 -17.08 1.01 25.31
C LYS A 232 -17.20 1.61 23.90
N SER A 233 -16.50 2.70 23.64
CA SER A 233 -16.45 3.39 22.35
C SER A 233 -15.03 3.47 21.85
N TRP A 234 -14.85 3.08 20.59
CA TRP A 234 -13.60 3.17 19.83
C TRP A 234 -13.50 4.47 19.02
N GLU A 235 -14.32 5.46 19.35
CA GLU A 235 -14.16 6.81 18.81
C GLU A 235 -12.74 7.34 19.10
N GLY A 236 -12.07 7.85 18.08
CA GLY A 236 -10.70 8.34 18.17
C GLY A 236 -9.66 7.28 18.55
N ILE A 237 -9.95 5.99 18.34
CA ILE A 237 -9.03 4.88 18.67
C ILE A 237 -7.64 5.08 18.05
N VAL A 238 -7.55 5.66 16.86
CA VAL A 238 -6.26 5.94 16.20
C VAL A 238 -5.41 6.89 17.03
N LYS A 239 -5.96 8.04 17.47
CA LYS A 239 -5.24 8.99 18.32
C LYS A 239 -4.90 8.39 19.69
N LYS A 240 -5.74 7.51 20.23
CA LYS A 240 -5.48 6.87 21.53
C LYS A 240 -4.33 5.86 21.43
N LEU A 241 -4.34 5.01 20.42
CA LEU A 241 -3.29 4.01 20.19
C LEU A 241 -2.00 4.65 19.70
N TRP A 242 -2.07 5.63 18.80
CA TRP A 242 -0.94 6.31 18.16
C TRP A 242 -1.03 7.83 18.37
N PRO A 243 -0.63 8.33 19.55
CA PRO A 243 -0.92 9.70 20.01
C PRO A 243 -0.19 10.79 19.23
N ARG A 244 0.89 10.44 18.54
CA ARG A 244 1.65 11.36 17.68
C ARG A 244 1.17 11.41 16.23
N THR A 245 0.09 10.71 15.90
CA THR A 245 -0.46 10.69 14.55
C THR A 245 -1.00 12.06 14.16
N THR A 246 -0.53 12.60 13.03
CA THR A 246 -0.97 13.89 12.50
C THR A 246 -2.05 13.77 11.44
N PHE A 247 -2.07 12.68 10.68
CA PHE A 247 -3.09 12.42 9.66
C PHE A 247 -3.25 10.92 9.35
N VAL A 248 -4.37 10.59 8.73
CA VAL A 248 -4.65 9.27 8.17
C VAL A 248 -4.47 9.31 6.66
N ASP A 249 -3.54 8.52 6.12
CA ASP A 249 -3.34 8.41 4.67
C ASP A 249 -4.18 7.27 4.11
N ALA A 250 -5.22 7.62 3.35
CA ALA A 250 -6.06 6.67 2.65
C ALA A 250 -6.78 7.32 1.47
N ILE A 251 -6.99 6.53 0.40
CA ILE A 251 -7.90 6.93 -0.67
C ILE A 251 -9.33 6.95 -0.10
N VAL A 252 -9.89 8.15 -0.03
CA VAL A 252 -11.27 8.44 0.42
C VAL A 252 -12.12 9.07 -0.68
N THR A 253 -11.62 9.11 -1.92
CA THR A 253 -12.33 9.64 -3.08
C THR A 253 -13.09 8.54 -3.84
N GLY A 254 -13.97 8.94 -4.76
CA GLY A 254 -14.77 8.01 -5.56
C GLY A 254 -15.64 7.10 -4.68
N SER A 255 -15.63 5.79 -4.96
CA SER A 255 -16.41 4.81 -4.18
C SER A 255 -15.94 4.65 -2.73
N MET A 256 -14.75 5.15 -2.37
CA MET A 256 -14.26 5.12 -0.98
C MET A 256 -14.85 6.23 -0.11
N ALA A 257 -15.50 7.25 -0.70
CA ALA A 257 -16.08 8.38 0.04
C ALA A 257 -17.17 7.95 1.03
N GLN A 258 -17.83 6.81 0.78
CA GLN A 258 -18.80 6.21 1.70
C GLN A 258 -18.22 5.88 3.09
N TYR A 259 -16.90 5.74 3.20
CA TYR A 259 -16.22 5.38 4.45
C TYR A 259 -15.70 6.60 5.23
N ILE A 260 -15.89 7.83 4.75
CA ILE A 260 -15.36 9.04 5.38
C ILE A 260 -15.89 9.19 6.81
N SER A 261 -17.19 9.06 7.03
CA SER A 261 -17.80 9.23 8.36
C SER A 261 -17.28 8.19 9.36
N THR A 262 -17.11 6.94 8.91
CA THR A 262 -16.57 5.87 9.75
C THR A 262 -15.09 6.08 10.06
N LEU A 263 -14.31 6.54 9.07
CA LEU A 263 -12.91 6.90 9.28
C LEU A 263 -12.78 8.06 10.26
N ASP A 264 -13.61 9.08 10.14
CA ASP A 264 -13.60 10.25 11.02
C ASP A 264 -13.90 9.87 12.48
N PHE A 265 -14.89 8.98 12.67
CA PHE A 265 -15.19 8.39 13.98
C PHE A 265 -13.98 7.70 14.60
N TYR A 266 -13.30 6.80 13.89
CA TYR A 266 -12.13 6.09 14.44
C TYR A 266 -10.88 6.94 14.53
N SER A 267 -10.71 7.92 13.64
CA SER A 267 -9.57 8.83 13.63
C SER A 267 -9.68 9.91 14.70
N GLY A 268 -10.91 10.25 15.12
CA GLY A 268 -11.18 11.31 16.08
C GLY A 268 -10.91 12.69 15.49
N GLY A 269 -11.29 12.91 14.23
CA GLY A 269 -11.08 14.18 13.53
C GLY A 269 -9.64 14.39 13.03
N LEU A 270 -8.88 13.32 12.77
CA LEU A 270 -7.61 13.49 12.04
C LEU A 270 -7.90 13.82 10.57
N PRO A 271 -7.10 14.70 9.94
CA PRO A 271 -7.17 14.92 8.50
C PRO A 271 -7.02 13.60 7.72
N LEU A 272 -7.91 13.37 6.77
CA LEU A 272 -7.87 12.21 5.86
C LEU A 272 -7.19 12.61 4.56
N VAL A 273 -5.99 12.11 4.30
CA VAL A 273 -5.15 12.51 3.17
C VAL A 273 -5.19 11.47 2.05
N SER A 274 -5.63 11.86 0.86
CA SER A 274 -5.49 11.10 -0.38
C SER A 274 -4.34 11.67 -1.21
N ARG A 275 -3.23 10.92 -1.35
CA ARG A 275 -2.01 11.49 -1.94
C ARG A 275 -1.87 11.30 -3.44
N MET A 276 -2.34 10.16 -3.93
CA MET A 276 -1.97 9.65 -5.25
C MET A 276 -3.20 9.18 -5.99
N TYR A 277 -3.29 9.56 -7.26
CA TYR A 277 -4.23 9.00 -8.21
C TYR A 277 -3.45 8.24 -9.28
N GLY A 278 -3.73 6.94 -9.38
CA GLY A 278 -3.05 6.04 -10.29
C GLY A 278 -3.79 4.73 -10.45
N SER A 279 -3.34 3.96 -11.42
CA SER A 279 -3.89 2.66 -11.81
C SER A 279 -2.76 1.69 -12.15
N SER A 280 -3.12 0.47 -12.56
CA SER A 280 -2.13 -0.52 -13.00
C SER A 280 -1.45 -0.09 -14.30
N GLU A 281 -2.21 0.52 -15.21
CA GLU A 281 -1.70 1.02 -16.50
C GLU A 281 -0.86 2.29 -16.37
N CYS A 282 -1.19 3.22 -15.46
CA CYS A 282 -0.46 4.48 -15.36
C CYS A 282 -0.61 5.17 -14.00
N TYR A 283 0.40 5.94 -13.58
CA TYR A 283 0.26 6.86 -12.45
C TYR A 283 -0.06 8.24 -13.00
N PHE A 284 -1.21 8.80 -12.61
CA PHE A 284 -1.79 9.98 -13.27
C PHE A 284 -1.38 11.28 -12.59
N GLY A 285 -1.50 11.39 -11.27
CA GLY A 285 -1.34 12.68 -10.61
C GLY A 285 -1.39 12.63 -9.09
N LEU A 286 -0.94 13.73 -8.49
CA LEU A 286 -0.91 13.94 -7.05
C LEU A 286 -1.94 14.99 -6.66
N GLU A 287 -2.52 14.82 -5.48
CA GLU A 287 -3.36 15.84 -4.89
C GLU A 287 -2.49 16.85 -4.12
N PHE A 288 -2.29 18.02 -4.72
CA PHE A 288 -1.45 19.08 -4.13
C PHE A 288 -2.16 19.93 -3.06
N ILE A 289 -3.50 20.01 -3.11
CA ILE A 289 -4.28 20.94 -2.28
C ILE A 289 -4.23 20.57 -0.79
N MET A 290 -4.15 19.28 -0.45
CA MET A 290 -4.03 18.87 0.95
C MET A 290 -2.66 19.13 1.56
N ILE A 291 -1.60 19.22 0.75
CA ILE A 291 -0.26 19.62 1.22
C ILE A 291 -0.25 21.10 1.62
N LEU A 292 -1.07 21.93 0.96
CA LEU A 292 -1.24 23.35 1.28
C LEU A 292 -2.07 23.59 2.55
N LEU A 293 -3.06 22.74 2.86
CA LEU A 293 -3.84 22.87 4.10
C LEU A 293 -2.98 22.72 5.36
N PHE A 294 -1.93 21.89 5.32
CA PHE A 294 -0.95 21.79 6.42
C PHE A 294 0.10 22.90 6.44
N LEU A 295 0.21 23.69 5.37
CA LEU A 295 1.14 24.84 5.28
C LEU A 295 0.46 26.17 5.65
N LEU A 296 -0.87 26.17 5.86
CA LEU A 296 -1.69 27.36 6.12
C LEU A 296 -2.22 27.42 7.56
N GLU A 297 -1.86 26.46 8.41
CA GLU A 297 -1.99 26.51 9.89
C GLU A 297 -0.61 26.71 10.52
#